data_AF-A0A9E0PR68-F1
#
_entry.id   AF-A0A9E0PR68-F1
#
_cell.length_a   1.000
_cell.length_b   1.000
_cell.length_c   1.000
_cell.angle_alpha   90.00
_cell.angle_beta   90.00
_cell.angle_gamma   90.00
#
_symmetry.space_group_name_H-M   'P 1'
#
loop_
_entity.id
_entity.type
_entity.pdbx_description
1 polymer ?
#
loop_
_entity_poly.entity_id
_entity_poly.type
_entity_poly.pdbx_seq_one_letter_code
_entity_poly.pdbx_strand_id
1 'polypeptide(L)'
;MAKLKYVFFIFAFLALINYSSYGTGIVLAEDPTPTPSPTSGPTPTPDNSGTISDLQNKIKDYQGKLNELKGQEKTLSSQIGIMDNQIKLTELKIESAEAQLDQLEKDVQITLKRISTLEKDINMATKALIKRVNATYQIGRIDPWQVLLTSNNISNFLTRLSYLKIVQINDKKTIYAAQESKENYASEKDVLEQKREEEEKIKEQLEGYTDQLNEDKTAKQRLLTETRGNEANYQKLLSAAQAQLAGFTRFAQSQGGASLLSGQTNCDDWGCYYNQRDSQWGGLALNNTQYTLASDGCLVTSMAMIYTHYGHRDVNPISINSNPSNFASYYPAYLLYKISANGLSSSRVGTIIDATLNSGDPVVVGVHAYGGTHFVVLKSGSGGDYVMHDPFLPNGNNVKFQDHYSVGSIFEINKVVF
;
A
#
# COMPACT_ATOMS: atom_id res chain seq x y z
N MET A 1 -1.47 -23.75 -17.80
CA MET A 1 -0.11 -24.35 -17.90
C MET A 1 0.82 -23.18 -18.15
N ALA A 2 1.64 -22.69 -17.23
CA ALA A 2 2.78 -23.34 -16.59
C ALA A 2 2.94 -22.86 -15.13
N LYS A 3 3.34 -23.78 -14.24
CA LYS A 3 3.58 -23.52 -12.82
C LYS A 3 5.05 -23.11 -12.62
N LEU A 4 5.27 -21.94 -12.04
CA LEU A 4 6.59 -21.47 -11.58
C LEU A 4 6.82 -22.01 -10.16
N LYS A 5 7.87 -22.80 -9.97
CA LYS A 5 8.29 -23.35 -8.66
C LYS A 5 9.36 -22.43 -8.08
N TYR A 6 9.08 -21.79 -6.95
CA TYR A 6 10.10 -21.11 -6.14
C TYR A 6 10.63 -22.08 -5.08
N VAL A 7 11.95 -22.20 -4.99
CA VAL A 7 12.66 -22.95 -3.94
C VAL A 7 13.29 -21.91 -3.00
N PHE A 8 12.83 -21.89 -1.76
CA PHE A 8 13.44 -21.16 -0.64
C PHE A 8 14.71 -21.89 -0.17
N PHE A 9 15.82 -21.17 -0.02
CA PHE A 9 16.96 -21.63 0.78
C PHE A 9 17.27 -20.60 1.86
N ILE A 10 16.99 -20.99 3.11
CA ILE A 10 17.40 -20.31 4.34
C ILE A 10 18.82 -20.77 4.64
N PHE A 11 19.77 -19.84 4.82
CA PHE A 11 21.07 -20.15 5.42
C PHE A 11 21.23 -19.41 6.75
N ALA A 12 21.38 -20.20 7.82
CA ALA A 12 21.65 -19.76 9.17
C ALA A 12 23.14 -19.40 9.32
N PHE A 13 23.40 -18.24 9.94
CA PHE A 13 24.73 -17.73 10.26
C PHE A 13 25.11 -18.14 11.69
N LEU A 14 26.23 -18.83 11.88
CA LEU A 14 26.81 -19.14 13.19
C LEU A 14 28.13 -18.36 13.31
N ALA A 15 28.08 -17.26 14.07
CA ALA A 15 29.24 -16.51 14.52
C ALA A 15 29.86 -17.21 15.73
N LEU A 16 31.17 -17.49 15.66
CA LEU A 16 31.97 -17.83 16.82
C LEU A 16 33.18 -16.90 16.88
N ILE A 17 33.07 -15.93 17.78
CA ILE A 17 34.14 -15.08 18.28
C ILE A 17 35.06 -15.96 19.14
N ASN A 18 36.37 -15.92 18.90
CA ASN A 18 37.35 -16.33 19.90
C ASN A 18 38.41 -15.26 20.05
N TYR A 19 38.35 -14.62 21.22
CA TYR A 19 39.38 -13.76 21.80
C TYR A 19 40.62 -14.61 22.13
N SER A 20 41.81 -14.13 21.77
CA SER A 20 43.04 -14.49 22.49
C SER A 20 43.97 -13.27 22.62
N SER A 21 43.98 -12.76 23.85
CA SER A 21 45.12 -12.29 24.65
C SER A 21 46.35 -11.68 23.98
N TYR A 22 46.55 -10.41 24.34
CA TYR A 22 47.73 -9.55 24.28
C TYR A 22 49.09 -10.24 24.39
N GLY A 23 49.95 -9.96 23.40
CA GLY A 23 51.41 -10.07 23.51
C GLY A 23 52.03 -8.71 23.21
N THR A 24 52.63 -8.09 24.21
CA THR A 24 53.39 -6.83 24.09
C THR A 24 54.67 -7.06 23.29
N GLY A 25 54.74 -6.47 22.09
CA GLY A 25 55.92 -6.42 21.24
C GLY A 25 56.16 -4.98 20.78
N ILE A 26 57.40 -4.54 20.91
CA ILE A 26 57.91 -3.17 20.78
C ILE A 26 57.64 -2.57 19.39
N VAL A 27 57.15 -1.32 19.36
CA VAL A 27 56.98 -0.48 18.18
C VAL A 27 58.35 -0.02 17.69
N LEU A 28 58.70 -0.38 16.45
CA LEU A 28 59.72 0.29 15.66
C LEU A 28 59.02 0.83 14.40
N ALA A 29 59.25 2.10 14.11
CA ALA A 29 58.62 2.84 13.03
C ALA A 29 58.92 2.21 11.65
N GLU A 30 57.86 1.94 10.88
CA GLU A 30 57.93 1.70 9.44
C GLU A 30 57.31 2.91 8.71
N ASP A 31 57.99 3.33 7.64
CA ASP A 31 57.66 4.43 6.73
C ASP A 31 56.19 4.44 6.26
N PRO A 32 55.63 5.61 5.89
CA PRO A 32 54.25 5.73 5.44
C PRO A 32 53.99 4.87 4.18
N THR A 33 53.02 3.97 4.31
CA THR A 33 52.42 3.20 3.22
C THR A 33 51.93 4.15 2.11
N PRO A 34 52.23 3.91 0.82
CA PRO A 34 51.71 4.72 -0.26
C PRO A 34 50.19 4.55 -0.37
N THR A 35 49.48 5.68 -0.27
CA THR A 35 48.04 5.80 -0.56
C THR A 35 47.72 5.20 -1.92
N PRO A 36 46.72 4.31 -2.05
CA PRO A 36 46.28 3.84 -3.35
C PRO A 36 45.65 4.99 -4.15
N SER A 37 46.27 5.33 -5.28
CA SER A 37 45.66 6.20 -6.29
C SER A 37 44.42 5.54 -6.90
N PRO A 38 43.35 6.31 -7.16
CA PRO A 38 42.13 5.81 -7.75
C PRO A 38 42.39 5.35 -9.19
N THR A 39 42.09 4.09 -9.50
CA THR A 39 42.07 3.61 -10.88
C THR A 39 40.80 4.14 -11.54
N SER A 40 40.99 4.75 -12.71
CA SER A 40 39.99 5.42 -13.55
C SER A 40 38.71 4.59 -13.72
N GLY A 41 37.59 5.16 -13.28
CA GLY A 41 36.26 4.58 -13.46
C GLY A 41 35.84 4.51 -14.94
N PRO A 42 34.93 3.59 -15.29
CA PRO A 42 34.38 3.52 -16.64
C PRO A 42 33.48 4.74 -16.92
N THR A 43 33.51 5.16 -18.18
CA THR A 43 32.69 6.20 -18.83
C THR A 43 31.20 6.15 -18.42
N PRO A 44 30.50 7.30 -18.28
CA PRO A 44 29.15 7.36 -17.74
C PRO A 44 28.18 6.56 -18.62
N THR A 45 27.43 5.66 -17.99
CA THR A 45 26.22 5.05 -18.56
C THR A 45 25.10 6.09 -18.45
N PRO A 46 24.06 6.11 -19.30
CA PRO A 46 22.95 7.08 -19.17
C PRO A 46 22.31 6.94 -17.78
N ASP A 47 22.54 7.95 -16.96
CA ASP A 47 22.05 8.07 -15.59
C ASP A 47 20.63 8.65 -15.63
N ASN A 48 19.65 7.90 -15.14
CA ASN A 48 18.28 8.37 -15.06
C ASN A 48 18.07 9.39 -13.92
N SER A 49 19.12 9.74 -13.14
CA SER A 49 19.01 10.69 -12.02
C SER A 49 18.41 12.03 -12.41
N GLY A 50 18.75 12.56 -13.59
CA GLY A 50 18.17 13.80 -14.12
C GLY A 50 16.68 13.67 -14.39
N THR A 51 16.25 12.57 -15.03
CA THR A 51 14.84 12.28 -15.30
C THR A 51 14.05 12.07 -14.02
N ILE A 52 14.60 11.33 -13.06
CA ILE A 52 13.96 11.09 -11.75
C ILE A 52 13.80 12.42 -11.00
N SER A 53 14.82 13.27 -10.98
CA SER A 53 14.77 14.60 -10.37
C SER A 53 13.68 15.48 -11.01
N ASP A 54 13.58 15.50 -12.33
CA ASP A 54 12.55 16.27 -13.04
C ASP A 54 11.14 15.75 -12.73
N LEU A 55 10.96 14.42 -12.66
CA LEU A 55 9.69 13.80 -12.27
C LEU A 55 9.32 14.13 -10.81
N GLN A 56 10.28 14.11 -9.89
CA GLN A 56 10.08 14.49 -8.49
C GLN A 56 9.64 15.95 -8.35
N ASN A 57 10.24 16.87 -9.13
CA ASN A 57 9.84 18.27 -9.16
C ASN A 57 8.39 18.42 -9.65
N LYS A 58 8.03 17.74 -10.75
CA LYS A 58 6.65 17.75 -11.26
C LYS A 58 5.66 17.16 -10.24
N ILE A 59 6.01 16.06 -9.58
CA ILE A 59 5.19 15.46 -8.51
C ILE A 59 4.93 16.49 -7.41
N LYS A 60 5.97 17.19 -6.95
CA LYS A 60 5.86 18.23 -5.92
C LYS A 60 4.97 19.39 -6.37
N ASP A 61 5.11 19.84 -7.62
CA ASP A 61 4.28 20.92 -8.17
C ASP A 61 2.80 20.52 -8.23
N TYR A 62 2.48 19.30 -8.68
CA TYR A 62 1.10 18.83 -8.72
C TYR A 62 0.51 18.57 -7.33
N GLN A 63 1.33 18.11 -6.37
CA GLN A 63 0.91 18.07 -4.96
C GLN A 63 0.58 19.47 -4.43
N GLY A 64 1.39 20.47 -4.76
CA GLY A 64 1.12 21.88 -4.44
C GLY A 64 -0.19 22.37 -5.03
N LYS A 65 -0.41 22.15 -6.33
CA LYS A 65 -1.65 22.52 -7.03
C LYS A 65 -2.88 21.88 -6.41
N LEU A 66 -2.84 20.59 -6.08
CA LEU A 66 -3.97 19.91 -5.43
C LEU A 66 -4.26 20.50 -4.04
N ASN A 67 -3.23 20.88 -3.28
CA ASN A 67 -3.42 21.55 -2.00
C ASN A 67 -4.06 22.94 -2.14
N GLU A 68 -3.71 23.70 -3.18
CA GLU A 68 -4.31 25.01 -3.48
C GLU A 68 -5.77 24.89 -3.94
N LEU A 69 -6.09 23.85 -4.70
CA LEU A 69 -7.43 23.58 -5.22
C LEU A 69 -8.37 22.99 -4.15
N LYS A 70 -7.83 22.50 -3.03
CA LYS A 70 -8.61 21.92 -1.93
C LYS A 70 -9.62 22.94 -1.40
N GLY A 71 -10.90 22.58 -1.40
CA GLY A 71 -11.99 23.47 -0.98
C GLY A 71 -12.49 24.44 -2.05
N GLN A 72 -11.96 24.38 -3.27
CA GLN A 72 -12.47 25.12 -4.43
C GLN A 72 -13.47 24.30 -5.28
N GLU A 73 -13.99 23.18 -4.75
CA GLU A 73 -14.85 22.20 -5.45
C GLU A 73 -16.30 22.68 -5.72
N LYS A 74 -16.46 23.91 -6.19
CA LYS A 74 -17.78 24.55 -6.30
C LYS A 74 -18.49 24.29 -7.62
N THR A 75 -17.75 23.99 -8.68
CA THR A 75 -18.29 23.78 -10.04
C THR A 75 -17.85 22.45 -10.61
N LEU A 76 -18.59 21.92 -11.60
CA LEU A 76 -18.22 20.70 -12.31
C LEU A 76 -16.84 20.84 -12.94
N SER A 77 -16.54 22.00 -13.53
CA SER A 77 -15.22 22.27 -14.12
C SER A 77 -14.10 22.25 -13.09
N SER A 78 -14.32 22.82 -11.90
CA SER A 78 -13.32 22.78 -10.82
C SER A 78 -13.08 21.35 -10.33
N GLN A 79 -14.15 20.55 -10.18
CA GLN A 79 -14.06 19.16 -9.75
C GLN A 79 -13.33 18.29 -10.77
N ILE A 80 -13.63 18.46 -12.06
CA ILE A 80 -12.92 17.79 -13.16
C ILE A 80 -11.44 18.19 -13.15
N GLY A 81 -11.15 19.49 -12.98
CA GLY A 81 -9.77 19.98 -12.91
C GLY A 81 -8.98 19.36 -11.75
N ILE A 82 -9.59 19.18 -10.58
CA ILE A 82 -8.97 18.49 -9.45
C ILE A 82 -8.68 17.03 -9.79
N MET A 83 -9.67 16.31 -10.33
CA MET A 83 -9.50 14.92 -10.74
C MET A 83 -8.41 14.77 -11.82
N ASP A 84 -8.32 15.70 -12.77
CA ASP A 84 -7.27 15.70 -13.79
C ASP A 84 -5.88 15.93 -13.23
N ASN A 85 -5.74 16.85 -12.26
CA ASN A 85 -4.47 17.03 -11.57
C ASN A 85 -4.08 15.80 -10.73
N GLN A 86 -5.06 15.11 -10.13
CA GLN A 86 -4.82 13.88 -9.37
C GLN A 86 -4.42 12.71 -10.27
N ILE A 87 -5.12 12.51 -11.38
CA ILE A 87 -4.73 11.54 -12.42
C ILE A 87 -3.30 11.83 -12.90
N LYS A 88 -2.98 13.10 -13.20
CA LYS A 88 -1.65 13.44 -13.68
C LYS A 88 -0.56 13.25 -12.63
N LEU A 89 -0.86 13.53 -11.36
CA LEU A 89 0.04 13.24 -10.24
C LEU A 89 0.33 11.73 -10.14
N THR A 90 -0.70 10.89 -10.24
CA THR A 90 -0.55 9.43 -10.18
C THR A 90 0.23 8.90 -11.39
N GLU A 91 -0.02 9.42 -12.60
CA GLU A 91 0.77 9.10 -13.79
C GLU A 91 2.26 9.47 -13.62
N LEU A 92 2.56 10.63 -13.05
CA LEU A 92 3.96 11.04 -12.79
C LEU A 92 4.65 10.15 -11.75
N LYS A 93 3.91 9.66 -10.75
CA LYS A 93 4.44 8.69 -9.77
C LYS A 93 4.76 7.35 -10.42
N ILE A 94 3.91 6.89 -11.33
CA ILE A 94 4.16 5.69 -12.15
C ILE A 94 5.40 5.89 -13.00
N GLU A 95 5.48 6.98 -13.77
CA GLU A 95 6.66 7.33 -14.59
C GLU A 95 7.94 7.37 -13.73
N SER A 96 7.88 7.90 -12.51
CA SER A 96 9.00 7.95 -11.57
C SER A 96 9.41 6.58 -11.06
N ALA A 97 8.45 5.72 -10.71
CA ALA A 97 8.71 4.36 -10.23
C ALA A 97 9.33 3.49 -11.34
N GLU A 98 8.82 3.60 -12.57
CA GLU A 98 9.38 2.92 -13.75
C GLU A 98 10.81 3.37 -14.04
N ALA A 99 11.09 4.67 -13.96
CA ALA A 99 12.44 5.21 -14.14
C ALA A 99 13.43 4.74 -13.05
N GLN A 100 12.94 4.61 -11.80
CA GLN A 100 13.72 4.05 -10.69
C GLN A 100 14.00 2.55 -10.89
N LEU A 101 13.02 1.77 -11.36
CA LEU A 101 13.22 0.35 -11.67
C LEU A 101 14.24 0.17 -12.81
N ASP A 102 14.18 0.97 -13.87
CA ASP A 102 15.17 0.91 -14.97
C ASP A 102 16.58 1.26 -14.48
N GLN A 103 16.71 2.25 -13.59
CA GLN A 103 18.01 2.58 -12.98
C GLN A 103 18.51 1.44 -12.08
N LEU A 104 17.63 0.88 -11.25
CA LEU A 104 17.97 -0.20 -10.33
C LEU A 104 18.36 -1.48 -11.08
N GLU A 105 17.70 -1.78 -12.20
CA GLU A 105 18.06 -2.90 -13.08
C GLU A 105 19.49 -2.74 -13.62
N LYS A 106 19.83 -1.54 -14.14
CA LYS A 106 21.21 -1.25 -14.59
C LYS A 106 22.21 -1.43 -13.45
N ASP A 107 21.89 -0.93 -12.27
CA ASP A 107 22.74 -1.02 -11.08
C ASP A 107 22.93 -2.46 -10.59
N VAL A 108 21.89 -3.29 -10.69
CA VAL A 108 21.96 -4.74 -10.42
C VAL A 108 22.88 -5.43 -11.43
N GLN A 109 22.74 -5.12 -12.72
CA GLN A 109 23.62 -5.70 -13.75
C GLN A 109 25.09 -5.30 -13.56
N ILE A 110 25.37 -4.07 -13.13
CA ILE A 110 26.71 -3.62 -12.79
C ILE A 110 27.26 -4.41 -11.59
N THR A 111 26.49 -4.53 -10.51
CA THR A 111 26.89 -5.31 -9.33
C THR A 111 27.13 -6.78 -9.67
N LEU A 112 26.29 -7.41 -10.50
CA LEU A 112 26.49 -8.79 -10.96
C LEU A 112 27.80 -8.96 -11.77
N LYS A 113 28.15 -7.99 -12.62
CA LYS A 113 29.44 -8.00 -13.35
C LYS A 113 30.63 -7.88 -12.40
N ARG A 114 30.54 -7.04 -11.36
CA ARG A 114 31.58 -6.91 -10.33
C ARG A 114 31.77 -8.20 -9.55
N ILE A 115 30.67 -8.78 -9.07
CA ILE A 115 30.65 -10.09 -8.39
C ILE A 115 31.32 -11.15 -9.27
N SER A 116 30.97 -11.25 -10.55
CA SER A 116 31.56 -12.22 -11.47
C SER A 116 33.08 -12.02 -11.67
N THR A 117 33.54 -10.76 -11.63
CA THR A 117 34.97 -10.44 -11.72
C THR A 117 35.71 -10.87 -10.45
N LEU A 118 35.17 -10.52 -9.27
CA LEU A 118 35.71 -10.92 -7.98
C LEU A 118 35.76 -12.45 -7.83
N GLU A 119 34.75 -13.18 -8.31
CA GLU A 119 34.78 -14.66 -8.33
C GLU A 119 35.94 -15.21 -9.17
N LYS A 120 36.22 -14.60 -10.33
CA LYS A 120 37.36 -15.02 -11.16
C LYS A 120 38.68 -14.74 -10.46
N ASP A 121 38.83 -13.58 -9.83
CA ASP A 121 40.05 -13.18 -9.13
C ASP A 121 40.32 -14.07 -7.91
N ILE A 122 39.30 -14.35 -7.10
CA ILE A 122 39.38 -15.30 -5.98
C ILE A 122 39.79 -16.69 -6.48
N ASN A 123 39.20 -17.17 -7.57
CA ASN A 123 39.53 -18.47 -8.15
C ASN A 123 40.97 -18.54 -8.67
N MET A 124 41.45 -17.48 -9.34
CA MET A 124 42.83 -17.41 -9.83
C MET A 124 43.82 -17.38 -8.66
N ALA A 125 43.58 -16.54 -7.66
CA ALA A 125 44.42 -16.45 -6.47
C ALA A 125 44.44 -17.77 -5.69
N THR A 126 43.28 -18.42 -5.51
CA THR A 126 43.18 -19.73 -4.85
C THR A 126 43.97 -20.80 -5.60
N LYS A 127 43.88 -20.86 -6.93
CA LYS A 127 44.67 -21.81 -7.74
C LYS A 127 46.17 -21.55 -7.63
N ALA A 128 46.60 -20.28 -7.62
CA ALA A 128 48.00 -19.91 -7.46
C ALA A 128 48.53 -20.34 -6.07
N LEU A 129 47.77 -20.07 -5.01
CA LEU A 129 48.11 -20.47 -3.65
C LEU A 129 48.16 -22.00 -3.50
N ILE A 130 47.21 -22.75 -4.06
CA ILE A 130 47.24 -24.23 -4.04
C ILE A 130 48.49 -24.77 -4.76
N LYS A 131 48.81 -24.25 -5.95
CA LYS A 131 50.04 -24.65 -6.67
C LYS A 131 51.29 -24.37 -5.84
N ARG A 132 51.33 -23.22 -5.16
CA ARG A 132 52.42 -22.81 -4.29
C ARG A 132 52.59 -23.74 -3.08
N VAL A 133 51.49 -24.07 -2.40
CA VAL A 133 51.46 -25.02 -1.27
C VAL A 133 51.95 -26.39 -1.73
N ASN A 134 51.44 -26.90 -2.86
CA ASN A 134 51.86 -28.20 -3.41
C ASN A 134 53.34 -28.22 -3.79
N ALA A 135 53.86 -27.18 -4.44
CA ALA A 135 55.28 -27.07 -4.78
C ALA A 135 56.16 -27.04 -3.51
N THR A 136 55.74 -26.31 -2.48
CA THR A 136 56.43 -26.27 -1.19
C THR A 136 56.42 -27.64 -0.51
N TYR A 137 55.30 -28.36 -0.57
CA TYR A 137 55.17 -29.72 -0.02
C TYR A 137 56.01 -30.76 -0.78
N GLN A 138 56.05 -30.70 -2.12
CA GLN A 138 56.82 -31.62 -2.97
C GLN A 138 58.34 -31.46 -2.80
N ILE A 139 58.81 -30.26 -2.47
CA ILE A 139 60.22 -30.01 -2.10
C ILE A 139 60.58 -30.70 -0.77
N GLY A 140 59.59 -31.18 -0.01
CA GLY A 140 59.74 -31.99 1.19
C GLY A 140 60.17 -31.19 2.43
N ARG A 141 60.21 -31.85 3.59
CA ARG A 141 60.73 -31.31 4.87
C ARG A 141 62.27 -31.08 4.84
N ILE A 142 62.83 -30.64 3.72
CA ILE A 142 64.19 -30.11 3.73
C ILE A 142 64.06 -28.73 4.37
N ASP A 143 64.61 -28.61 5.56
CA ASP A 143 64.66 -27.35 6.27
C ASP A 143 65.17 -26.25 5.33
N PRO A 144 64.48 -25.11 5.18
CA PRO A 144 64.85 -24.07 4.21
C PRO A 144 66.32 -23.61 4.34
N TRP A 145 66.86 -23.70 5.56
CA TRP A 145 68.27 -23.44 5.85
C TRP A 145 69.22 -24.49 5.27
N GLN A 146 68.86 -25.78 5.19
CA GLN A 146 69.67 -26.83 4.56
C GLN A 146 69.80 -26.62 3.04
N VAL A 147 68.72 -26.21 2.36
CA VAL A 147 68.76 -25.87 0.92
C VAL A 147 69.60 -24.62 0.64
N LEU A 148 69.60 -23.67 1.58
CA LEU A 148 70.47 -22.50 1.52
C LEU A 148 71.95 -22.89 1.74
N LEU A 149 72.26 -23.77 2.69
CA LEU A 149 73.63 -24.21 3.03
C LEU A 149 74.30 -25.12 1.98
N THR A 150 73.56 -25.74 1.07
CA THR A 150 74.11 -26.55 -0.04
C THR A 150 74.64 -25.72 -1.22
N SER A 151 74.69 -24.40 -1.12
CA SER A 151 75.16 -23.53 -2.22
C SER A 151 76.69 -23.51 -2.36
N ASN A 152 77.19 -23.68 -3.58
CA ASN A 152 78.62 -23.82 -3.89
C ASN A 152 79.51 -22.58 -3.61
N ASN A 153 78.94 -21.40 -3.24
CA ASN A 153 79.67 -20.19 -2.81
C ASN A 153 78.74 -19.16 -2.11
N ILE A 154 79.33 -18.18 -1.40
CA ILE A 154 78.61 -17.13 -0.62
C ILE A 154 77.71 -16.25 -1.50
N SER A 155 78.11 -15.99 -2.75
CA SER A 155 77.31 -15.19 -3.70
C SER A 155 76.00 -15.90 -4.07
N ASN A 156 76.07 -17.22 -4.31
CA ASN A 156 74.90 -18.06 -4.60
C ASN A 156 73.97 -18.19 -3.38
N PHE A 157 74.53 -18.25 -2.16
CA PHE A 157 73.74 -18.22 -0.92
C PHE A 157 72.93 -16.92 -0.79
N LEU A 158 73.59 -15.76 -0.92
CA LEU A 158 72.94 -14.44 -0.80
C LEU A 158 71.88 -14.22 -1.90
N THR A 159 72.16 -14.71 -3.10
CA THR A 159 71.22 -14.66 -4.23
C THR A 159 69.98 -15.49 -3.96
N ARG A 160 70.12 -16.75 -3.48
CA ARG A 160 68.99 -17.60 -3.10
C ARG A 160 68.17 -17.02 -1.94
N LEU A 161 68.83 -16.43 -0.94
CA LEU A 161 68.17 -15.75 0.17
C LEU A 161 67.34 -14.54 -0.31
N SER A 162 67.88 -13.75 -1.24
CA SER A 162 67.15 -12.63 -1.87
C SER A 162 65.91 -13.12 -2.63
N TYR A 163 66.04 -14.18 -3.44
CA TYR A 163 64.91 -14.78 -4.15
C TYR A 163 63.84 -15.32 -3.21
N LEU A 164 64.21 -15.99 -2.12
CA LEU A 164 63.25 -16.47 -1.13
C LEU A 164 62.46 -15.32 -0.49
N LYS A 165 63.12 -14.21 -0.15
CA LYS A 165 62.45 -13.01 0.37
C LYS A 165 61.45 -12.42 -0.65
N ILE A 166 61.86 -12.26 -1.90
CA ILE A 166 60.98 -11.76 -2.99
C ILE A 166 59.74 -12.64 -3.11
N VAL A 167 59.94 -13.96 -3.07
CA VAL A 167 58.86 -14.93 -3.18
C VAL A 167 57.93 -14.88 -1.97
N GLN A 168 58.45 -14.79 -0.74
CA GLN A 168 57.63 -14.62 0.47
C GLN A 168 56.80 -13.34 0.45
N ILE A 169 57.38 -12.23 -0.02
CA ILE A 169 56.66 -10.96 -0.19
C ILE A 169 55.52 -11.13 -1.21
N ASN A 170 55.79 -11.79 -2.34
CA ASN A 170 54.78 -12.03 -3.36
C ASN A 170 53.66 -12.98 -2.88
N ASP A 171 53.99 -14.02 -2.12
CA ASP A 171 53.02 -14.92 -1.50
C ASP A 171 52.12 -14.15 -0.51
N LYS A 172 52.72 -13.34 0.37
CA LYS A 172 51.98 -12.47 1.31
C LYS A 172 51.05 -11.50 0.56
N LYS A 173 51.55 -10.87 -0.50
CA LYS A 173 50.75 -9.98 -1.37
C LYS A 173 49.57 -10.71 -2.02
N THR A 174 49.78 -11.93 -2.50
CA THR A 174 48.73 -12.76 -3.13
C THR A 174 47.65 -13.17 -2.12
N ILE A 175 48.05 -13.52 -0.89
CA ILE A 175 47.12 -13.85 0.19
C ILE A 175 46.27 -12.63 0.56
N TYR A 176 46.87 -11.45 0.73
CA TYR A 176 46.09 -10.24 1.04
C TYR A 176 45.15 -9.84 -0.09
N ALA A 177 45.58 -9.89 -1.35
CA ALA A 177 44.72 -9.61 -2.48
C ALA A 177 43.52 -10.58 -2.58
N ALA A 178 43.74 -11.87 -2.26
CA ALA A 178 42.67 -12.85 -2.16
C ALA A 178 41.70 -12.56 -1.01
N GLN A 179 42.22 -12.18 0.15
CA GLN A 179 41.41 -11.81 1.31
C GLN A 179 40.54 -10.59 0.99
N GLU A 180 41.14 -9.53 0.46
CA GLU A 180 40.45 -8.30 0.05
C GLU A 180 39.36 -8.59 -1.00
N SER A 181 39.68 -9.41 -2.01
CA SER A 181 38.70 -9.81 -3.03
C SER A 181 37.52 -10.59 -2.44
N LYS A 182 37.76 -11.41 -1.41
CA LYS A 182 36.71 -12.16 -0.70
C LYS A 182 35.84 -11.24 0.15
N GLU A 183 36.42 -10.26 0.83
CA GLU A 183 35.68 -9.24 1.58
C GLU A 183 34.82 -8.38 0.65
N ASN A 184 35.38 -7.89 -0.45
CA ASN A 184 34.65 -7.14 -1.48
C ASN A 184 33.52 -7.98 -2.12
N TYR A 185 33.76 -9.28 -2.34
CA TYR A 185 32.73 -10.19 -2.86
C TYR A 185 31.53 -10.30 -1.92
N ALA A 186 31.79 -10.48 -0.61
CA ALA A 186 30.73 -10.53 0.38
C ALA A 186 29.96 -9.20 0.43
N SER A 187 30.67 -8.06 0.42
CA SER A 187 30.03 -6.75 0.41
C SER A 187 29.17 -6.51 -0.83
N GLU A 188 29.62 -6.87 -2.03
CA GLU A 188 28.83 -6.71 -3.26
C GLU A 188 27.62 -7.66 -3.29
N LYS A 189 27.71 -8.84 -2.65
CA LYS A 189 26.55 -9.73 -2.46
C LYS A 189 25.49 -9.11 -1.54
N ASP A 190 25.91 -8.47 -0.45
CA ASP A 190 24.98 -7.78 0.45
C ASP A 190 24.31 -6.59 -0.26
N VAL A 191 25.07 -5.81 -1.04
CA VAL A 191 24.51 -4.73 -1.88
C VAL A 191 23.52 -5.26 -2.92
N LEU A 192 23.81 -6.40 -3.55
CA LEU A 192 22.88 -7.03 -4.49
C LEU A 192 21.56 -7.40 -3.83
N GLU A 193 21.60 -7.95 -2.61
CA GLU A 193 20.39 -8.34 -1.89
C GLU A 193 19.55 -7.11 -1.51
N GLN A 194 20.20 -6.05 -1.00
CA GLN A 194 19.53 -4.78 -0.70
C GLN A 194 18.84 -4.18 -1.92
N LYS A 195 19.50 -4.19 -3.09
CA LYS A 195 18.91 -3.72 -4.35
C LYS A 195 17.69 -4.55 -4.77
N ARG A 196 17.70 -5.86 -4.54
CA ARG A 196 16.54 -6.73 -4.84
C ARG A 196 15.37 -6.45 -3.90
N GLU A 197 15.64 -6.22 -2.62
CA GLU A 197 14.59 -5.81 -1.67
C GLU A 197 13.99 -4.45 -2.05
N GLU A 198 14.81 -3.50 -2.52
CA GLU A 198 14.34 -2.21 -3.03
C GLU A 198 13.49 -2.38 -4.30
N GLU A 199 13.90 -3.26 -5.22
CA GLU A 199 13.17 -3.56 -6.45
C GLU A 199 11.75 -4.05 -6.16
N GLU A 200 11.59 -4.99 -5.22
CA GLU A 200 10.29 -5.53 -4.84
C GLU A 200 9.40 -4.45 -4.18
N LYS A 201 9.98 -3.57 -3.35
CA LYS A 201 9.22 -2.44 -2.77
C LYS A 201 8.72 -1.46 -3.83
N ILE A 202 9.55 -1.13 -4.83
CA ILE A 202 9.14 -0.23 -5.90
C ILE A 202 8.07 -0.87 -6.78
N LYS A 203 8.15 -2.19 -7.04
CA LYS A 203 7.08 -2.93 -7.76
C LYS A 203 5.75 -2.89 -7.01
N GLU A 204 5.76 -3.11 -5.70
CA GLU A 204 4.54 -3.02 -4.87
C GLU A 204 3.92 -1.61 -4.93
N GLN A 205 4.76 -0.57 -4.86
CA GLN A 205 4.29 0.82 -5.03
C GLN A 205 3.71 1.08 -6.42
N LEU A 206 4.34 0.54 -7.47
CA LEU A 206 3.88 0.69 -8.86
C LEU A 206 2.51 0.03 -9.07
N GLU A 207 2.29 -1.15 -8.50
CA GLU A 207 0.99 -1.83 -8.51
C GLU A 207 -0.08 -0.95 -7.82
N GLY A 208 0.21 -0.47 -6.61
CA GLY A 208 -0.71 0.43 -5.89
C GLY A 208 -1.02 1.73 -6.64
N TYR A 209 -0.04 2.35 -7.30
CA TYR A 209 -0.28 3.53 -8.14
C TYR A 209 -1.10 3.21 -9.39
N THR A 210 -0.92 2.03 -9.98
CA THR A 210 -1.70 1.59 -11.14
C THR A 210 -3.16 1.37 -10.79
N ASP A 211 -3.43 0.74 -9.65
CA ASP A 211 -4.79 0.57 -9.13
C ASP A 211 -5.44 1.93 -8.83
N GLN A 212 -4.72 2.82 -8.14
CA GLN A 212 -5.21 4.18 -7.87
C GLN A 212 -5.53 4.95 -9.16
N LEU A 213 -4.69 4.83 -10.20
CA LEU A 213 -4.93 5.50 -11.48
C LEU A 213 -6.23 5.03 -12.14
N ASN A 214 -6.51 3.72 -12.07
CA ASN A 214 -7.74 3.15 -12.60
C ASN A 214 -8.97 3.61 -11.80
N GLU A 215 -8.86 3.68 -10.48
CA GLU A 215 -9.90 4.21 -9.60
C GLU A 215 -10.18 5.69 -9.90
N ASP A 216 -9.15 6.53 -10.00
CA ASP A 216 -9.26 7.97 -10.29
C ASP A 216 -9.95 8.20 -11.65
N LYS A 217 -9.54 7.45 -12.69
CA LYS A 217 -10.16 7.49 -14.02
C LYS A 217 -11.62 7.06 -13.98
N THR A 218 -11.93 6.00 -13.24
CA THR A 218 -13.31 5.49 -13.08
C THR A 218 -14.18 6.50 -12.34
N ALA A 219 -13.67 7.13 -11.28
CA ALA A 219 -14.38 8.16 -10.53
C ALA A 219 -14.69 9.38 -11.41
N LYS A 220 -13.71 9.84 -12.20
CA LYS A 220 -13.92 10.92 -13.18
C LYS A 220 -14.98 10.56 -14.22
N GLN A 221 -14.90 9.35 -14.78
CA GLN A 221 -15.89 8.90 -15.77
C GLN A 221 -17.30 8.83 -15.17
N ARG A 222 -17.42 8.37 -13.92
CA ARG A 222 -18.70 8.33 -13.20
C ARG A 222 -19.26 9.73 -13.00
N LEU A 223 -18.45 10.69 -12.56
CA LEU A 223 -18.87 12.09 -12.42
C LEU A 223 -19.42 12.64 -13.74
N LEU A 224 -18.73 12.39 -14.84
CA LEU A 224 -19.18 12.82 -16.17
C LEU A 224 -20.49 12.15 -16.60
N THR A 225 -20.67 10.86 -16.30
CA THR A 225 -21.91 10.13 -16.59
C THR A 225 -23.08 10.62 -15.73
N GLU A 226 -22.87 10.82 -14.43
CA GLU A 226 -23.89 11.30 -13.47
C GLU A 226 -24.35 12.72 -13.80
N THR A 227 -23.40 13.61 -14.09
CA THR A 227 -23.68 15.02 -14.39
C THR A 227 -24.06 15.25 -15.85
N ARG A 228 -23.80 14.26 -16.71
CA ARG A 228 -23.89 14.36 -18.18
C ARG A 228 -23.03 15.51 -18.74
N GLY A 229 -21.94 15.83 -18.06
CA GLY A 229 -21.08 16.98 -18.39
C GLY A 229 -21.77 18.34 -18.26
N ASN A 230 -22.88 18.43 -17.52
CA ASN A 230 -23.69 19.64 -17.43
C ASN A 230 -23.60 20.26 -16.01
N GLU A 231 -23.18 21.53 -15.95
CA GLU A 231 -23.03 22.27 -14.70
C GLU A 231 -24.35 22.38 -13.92
N ALA A 232 -25.48 22.66 -14.58
CA ALA A 232 -26.77 22.79 -13.91
C ALA A 232 -27.22 21.46 -13.28
N ASN A 233 -26.98 20.33 -13.96
CA ASN A 233 -27.22 19.00 -13.40
C ASN A 233 -26.30 18.73 -12.21
N TYR A 234 -25.01 19.07 -12.31
CA TYR A 234 -24.06 18.96 -11.20
C TYR A 234 -24.54 19.74 -9.97
N GLN A 235 -24.89 21.02 -10.14
CA GLN A 235 -25.39 21.86 -9.04
C GLN A 235 -26.68 21.30 -8.43
N LYS A 236 -27.58 20.75 -9.24
CA LYS A 236 -28.79 20.08 -8.75
C LYS A 236 -28.47 18.85 -7.91
N LEU A 237 -27.56 17.99 -8.38
CA LEU A 237 -27.15 16.78 -7.66
C LEU A 237 -26.41 17.13 -6.35
N LEU A 238 -25.48 18.08 -6.41
CA LEU A 238 -24.72 18.56 -5.27
C LEU A 238 -25.62 19.16 -4.20
N SER A 239 -26.54 20.06 -4.58
CA SER A 239 -27.48 20.67 -3.63
C SER A 239 -28.44 19.66 -3.00
N ALA A 240 -28.91 18.66 -3.75
CA ALA A 240 -29.73 17.58 -3.22
C ALA A 240 -28.95 16.73 -2.20
N ALA A 241 -27.71 16.36 -2.52
CA ALA A 241 -26.86 15.60 -1.62
C ALA A 241 -26.53 16.37 -0.33
N GLN A 242 -26.15 17.65 -0.45
CA GLN A 242 -25.90 18.52 0.70
C GLN A 242 -27.15 18.68 1.58
N ALA A 243 -28.33 18.87 0.97
CA ALA A 243 -29.58 19.00 1.71
C ALA A 243 -29.93 17.74 2.48
N GLN A 244 -29.72 16.56 1.88
CA GLN A 244 -29.97 15.27 2.53
C GLN A 244 -29.04 15.04 3.73
N LEU A 245 -27.72 15.21 3.57
CA LEU A 245 -26.76 15.02 4.66
C LEU A 245 -26.96 16.06 5.77
N ALA A 246 -27.19 17.33 5.43
CA ALA A 246 -27.53 18.34 6.42
C ALA A 246 -28.86 18.01 7.15
N GLY A 247 -29.79 17.35 6.46
CA GLY A 247 -31.02 16.82 7.05
C GLY A 247 -30.74 15.72 8.06
N PHE A 248 -29.86 14.76 7.75
CA PHE A 248 -29.46 13.69 8.68
C PHE A 248 -28.75 14.27 9.92
N THR A 249 -27.79 15.17 9.71
CA THR A 249 -27.10 15.86 10.81
C THR A 249 -28.08 16.60 11.72
N ARG A 250 -29.04 17.36 11.16
CA ARG A 250 -30.06 18.08 11.96
C ARG A 250 -30.95 17.12 12.73
N PHE A 251 -31.37 16.01 12.12
CA PHE A 251 -32.15 14.98 12.78
C PHE A 251 -31.38 14.40 13.98
N ALA A 252 -30.12 14.02 13.79
CA ALA A 252 -29.31 13.48 14.87
C ALA A 252 -29.10 14.50 16.01
N GLN A 253 -28.86 15.77 15.68
CA GLN A 253 -28.71 16.84 16.67
C GLN A 253 -29.99 17.10 17.48
N SER A 254 -31.14 17.15 16.83
CA SER A 254 -32.42 17.39 17.50
C SER A 254 -32.89 16.20 18.35
N GLN A 255 -32.38 15.00 18.07
CA GLN A 255 -32.54 13.82 18.92
C GLN A 255 -31.55 13.78 20.12
N GLY A 256 -30.79 14.84 20.37
CA GLY A 256 -29.84 14.92 21.47
C GLY A 256 -28.42 14.45 21.10
N GLY A 257 -28.13 14.32 19.81
CA GLY A 257 -26.83 13.91 19.28
C GLY A 257 -26.74 12.41 18.97
N ALA A 258 -25.60 12.02 18.41
CA ALA A 258 -25.34 10.67 17.90
C ALA A 258 -24.39 9.85 18.80
N SER A 259 -24.54 9.93 20.13
CA SER A 259 -23.70 9.15 21.05
C SER A 259 -23.80 7.65 20.75
N LEU A 260 -22.66 6.95 20.81
CA LEU A 260 -22.61 5.53 20.51
C LEU A 260 -23.42 4.71 21.53
N LEU A 261 -24.05 3.66 21.03
CA LEU A 261 -24.80 2.66 21.80
C LEU A 261 -24.06 1.32 21.68
N SER A 262 -24.26 0.41 22.62
CA SER A 262 -23.66 -0.93 22.54
C SER A 262 -24.74 -2.00 22.53
N GLY A 263 -24.48 -3.08 21.77
CA GLY A 263 -25.33 -4.26 21.74
C GLY A 263 -26.72 -4.00 21.16
N GLN A 264 -26.82 -3.19 20.11
CA GLN A 264 -28.10 -2.88 19.46
C GLN A 264 -28.49 -3.90 18.40
N THR A 265 -27.51 -4.61 17.83
CA THR A 265 -27.75 -5.63 16.81
C THR A 265 -28.66 -6.75 17.32
N ASN A 266 -29.74 -7.02 16.60
CA ASN A 266 -30.68 -8.09 16.90
C ASN A 266 -31.10 -8.79 15.61
N CYS A 267 -30.92 -10.11 15.52
CA CYS A 267 -31.29 -10.88 14.34
C CYS A 267 -32.41 -11.86 14.66
N ASP A 268 -33.37 -11.95 13.75
CA ASP A 268 -34.49 -12.89 13.78
C ASP A 268 -34.72 -13.50 12.38
N ASP A 269 -35.82 -14.23 12.24
CA ASP A 269 -36.21 -14.85 10.97
C ASP A 269 -36.45 -13.82 9.86
N TRP A 270 -36.85 -12.60 10.19
CA TRP A 270 -37.07 -11.53 9.21
C TRP A 270 -35.76 -11.00 8.64
N GLY A 271 -34.74 -10.82 9.47
CA GLY A 271 -33.51 -10.11 9.09
C GLY A 271 -32.65 -9.80 10.31
N CYS A 272 -31.56 -9.07 10.11
CA CYS A 272 -30.84 -8.43 11.20
C CYS A 272 -31.25 -6.97 11.27
N TYR A 273 -31.67 -6.54 12.46
CA TYR A 273 -31.77 -5.14 12.83
C TYR A 273 -30.38 -4.60 13.14
N TYR A 274 -30.07 -3.45 12.55
CA TYR A 274 -28.86 -2.68 12.83
C TYR A 274 -29.24 -1.27 13.25
N ASN A 275 -28.52 -0.76 14.25
CA ASN A 275 -28.60 0.62 14.68
C ASN A 275 -27.36 1.38 14.19
N GLN A 276 -27.53 2.52 13.53
CA GLN A 276 -26.45 3.32 12.95
C GLN A 276 -25.47 3.84 14.03
N ARG A 277 -25.94 3.98 15.28
CA ARG A 277 -25.15 4.42 16.45
C ARG A 277 -24.48 3.26 17.19
N ASP A 278 -24.61 2.02 16.74
CA ASP A 278 -23.92 0.91 17.40
C ASP A 278 -22.40 1.13 17.37
N SER A 279 -21.75 0.97 18.52
CA SER A 279 -20.31 1.13 18.75
C SER A 279 -19.43 0.30 17.81
N GLN A 280 -19.96 -0.77 17.22
CA GLN A 280 -19.24 -1.56 16.21
C GLN A 280 -18.90 -0.77 14.94
N TRP A 281 -19.68 0.26 14.59
CA TRP A 281 -19.46 1.02 13.34
C TRP A 281 -19.80 2.51 13.43
N GLY A 282 -20.61 2.95 14.39
CA GLY A 282 -21.14 4.31 14.44
C GLY A 282 -20.05 5.39 14.47
N GLY A 283 -18.89 5.09 15.06
CA GLY A 283 -17.74 6.00 15.10
C GLY A 283 -16.94 6.09 13.78
N LEU A 284 -17.24 5.27 12.78
CA LEU A 284 -16.56 5.29 11.49
C LEU A 284 -17.04 6.47 10.64
N ALA A 285 -16.10 7.09 9.93
CA ALA A 285 -16.39 8.09 8.93
C ALA A 285 -17.22 7.50 7.78
N LEU A 286 -18.24 8.23 7.34
CA LEU A 286 -19.04 7.87 6.17
C LEU A 286 -18.19 8.13 4.92
N ASN A 287 -17.72 7.06 4.29
CA ASN A 287 -16.79 7.09 3.15
C ASN A 287 -15.62 8.08 3.30
N ASN A 288 -14.92 8.02 4.45
CA ASN A 288 -13.77 8.90 4.78
C ASN A 288 -14.07 10.41 4.76
N THR A 289 -15.32 10.81 4.98
CA THR A 289 -15.71 12.22 5.11
C THR A 289 -15.79 12.67 6.58
N GLN A 290 -16.17 13.93 6.80
CA GLN A 290 -16.42 14.47 8.15
C GLN A 290 -17.68 13.91 8.83
N TYR A 291 -18.56 13.25 8.08
CA TYR A 291 -19.79 12.64 8.59
C TYR A 291 -19.49 11.26 9.18
N THR A 292 -20.32 10.80 10.11
CA THR A 292 -20.15 9.46 10.73
C THR A 292 -21.35 8.57 10.45
N LEU A 293 -21.18 7.25 10.55
CA LEU A 293 -22.31 6.33 10.50
C LEU A 293 -23.33 6.63 11.62
N ALA A 294 -22.89 7.00 12.82
CA ALA A 294 -23.78 7.33 13.93
C ALA A 294 -24.66 8.55 13.63
N SER A 295 -24.11 9.60 13.03
CA SER A 295 -24.85 10.84 12.77
C SER A 295 -25.61 10.85 11.45
N ASP A 296 -25.04 10.27 10.39
CA ASP A 296 -25.52 10.44 9.01
C ASP A 296 -25.68 9.11 8.25
N GLY A 297 -25.56 7.98 8.93
CA GLY A 297 -25.59 6.63 8.35
C GLY A 297 -26.97 5.97 8.25
N CYS A 298 -28.07 6.70 8.45
CA CYS A 298 -29.42 6.11 8.51
C CYS A 298 -29.78 5.29 7.27
N LEU A 299 -29.47 5.81 6.08
CA LEU A 299 -29.76 5.15 4.81
C LEU A 299 -28.83 3.96 4.55
N VAL A 300 -27.54 4.08 4.88
CA VAL A 300 -26.57 2.95 4.81
C VAL A 300 -27.04 1.80 5.69
N THR A 301 -27.44 2.12 6.93
CA THR A 301 -27.92 1.13 7.90
C THR A 301 -29.25 0.52 7.47
N SER A 302 -30.18 1.32 6.93
CA SER A 302 -31.44 0.85 6.36
C SER A 302 -31.21 -0.13 5.21
N MET A 303 -30.30 0.20 4.28
CA MET A 303 -29.94 -0.71 3.19
C MET A 303 -29.35 -2.02 3.72
N ALA A 304 -28.47 -1.99 4.72
CA ALA A 304 -27.92 -3.20 5.32
C ALA A 304 -29.01 -4.11 5.92
N MET A 305 -30.00 -3.53 6.62
CA MET A 305 -31.15 -4.29 7.13
C MET A 305 -31.93 -4.96 6.00
N ILE A 306 -32.17 -4.26 4.88
CA ILE A 306 -32.84 -4.84 3.71
C ILE A 306 -32.06 -6.01 3.10
N TYR A 307 -30.74 -5.89 2.94
CA TYR A 307 -29.91 -7.01 2.44
C TYR A 307 -30.07 -8.27 3.31
N THR A 308 -30.06 -8.10 4.63
CA THR A 308 -30.21 -9.24 5.54
C THR A 308 -31.60 -9.88 5.46
N HIS A 309 -32.65 -9.10 5.15
CA HIS A 309 -33.99 -9.60 4.93
C HIS A 309 -34.06 -10.54 3.73
N TYR A 310 -33.37 -10.19 2.64
CA TYR A 310 -33.26 -11.05 1.46
C TYR A 310 -32.18 -12.14 1.58
N GLY A 311 -31.71 -12.43 2.81
CA GLY A 311 -30.83 -13.56 3.11
C GLY A 311 -29.32 -13.25 3.10
N HIS A 312 -28.91 -12.02 2.77
CA HIS A 312 -27.50 -11.59 2.79
C HIS A 312 -27.07 -11.16 4.19
N ARG A 313 -27.03 -12.13 5.11
CA ARG A 313 -26.81 -11.93 6.55
C ARG A 313 -25.41 -11.42 6.92
N ASP A 314 -24.46 -11.55 6.00
CA ASP A 314 -23.08 -11.06 6.09
C ASP A 314 -22.95 -9.57 5.74
N VAL A 315 -24.00 -8.96 5.18
CA VAL A 315 -24.02 -7.52 4.89
C VAL A 315 -24.39 -6.74 6.16
N ASN A 316 -23.57 -5.75 6.48
CA ASN A 316 -23.72 -4.85 7.62
C ASN A 316 -23.37 -3.41 7.21
N PRO A 317 -23.54 -2.41 8.10
CA PRO A 317 -23.23 -1.02 7.75
C PRO A 317 -21.78 -0.80 7.29
N ILE A 318 -20.82 -1.55 7.82
CA ILE A 318 -19.40 -1.45 7.44
C ILE A 318 -19.22 -1.93 6.00
N SER A 319 -19.79 -3.07 5.62
CA SER A 319 -19.59 -3.64 4.27
C SER A 319 -20.17 -2.76 3.16
N ILE A 320 -21.22 -1.99 3.43
CA ILE A 320 -21.74 -0.99 2.49
C ILE A 320 -20.84 0.27 2.48
N ASN A 321 -20.41 0.74 3.65
CA ASN A 321 -19.61 1.95 3.81
C ASN A 321 -18.17 1.79 3.27
N SER A 322 -17.63 0.57 3.25
CA SER A 322 -16.26 0.29 2.79
C SER A 322 -16.10 0.27 1.27
N ASN A 323 -17.18 0.39 0.50
CA ASN A 323 -17.14 0.44 -0.96
C ASN A 323 -17.37 1.88 -1.45
N PRO A 324 -16.32 2.63 -1.83
CA PRO A 324 -16.45 4.01 -2.30
C PRO A 324 -17.34 4.14 -3.54
N SER A 325 -17.52 3.06 -4.31
CA SER A 325 -18.39 3.06 -5.48
C SER A 325 -19.88 3.11 -5.15
N ASN A 326 -20.26 2.91 -3.88
CA ASN A 326 -21.62 3.11 -3.41
C ASN A 326 -21.99 4.58 -3.22
N PHE A 327 -21.00 5.48 -3.25
CA PHE A 327 -21.18 6.89 -2.94
C PHE A 327 -20.94 7.77 -4.16
N ALA A 328 -21.60 8.94 -4.14
CA ALA A 328 -21.51 9.90 -5.22
C ALA A 328 -20.11 10.52 -5.34
N SER A 329 -19.61 10.58 -6.57
CA SER A 329 -18.33 11.22 -6.89
C SER A 329 -18.31 12.73 -6.60
N TYR A 330 -19.47 13.38 -6.71
CA TYR A 330 -19.67 14.81 -6.44
C TYR A 330 -19.94 15.13 -4.96
N TYR A 331 -20.25 14.12 -4.14
CA TYR A 331 -20.45 14.29 -2.70
C TYR A 331 -20.24 12.96 -1.97
N PRO A 332 -19.01 12.64 -1.52
CA PRO A 332 -18.63 11.27 -1.10
C PRO A 332 -19.41 10.68 0.07
N ALA A 333 -20.19 11.46 0.82
CA ALA A 333 -21.07 10.98 1.89
C ALA A 333 -22.47 10.56 1.40
N TYR A 334 -22.83 10.88 0.16
CA TYR A 334 -24.15 10.62 -0.39
C TYR A 334 -24.24 9.21 -1.00
N LEU A 335 -25.10 8.37 -0.43
CA LEU A 335 -25.31 6.99 -0.88
C LEU A 335 -26.15 6.95 -2.15
N LEU A 336 -25.60 6.38 -3.22
CA LEU A 336 -26.27 6.25 -4.51
C LEU A 336 -27.52 5.36 -4.43
N TYR A 337 -28.42 5.53 -5.40
CA TYR A 337 -29.61 4.69 -5.54
C TYR A 337 -29.26 3.23 -5.87
N LYS A 338 -28.22 3.04 -6.68
CA LYS A 338 -27.64 1.74 -6.99
C LYS A 338 -26.37 1.58 -6.17
N ILE A 339 -26.30 0.51 -5.39
CA ILE A 339 -25.13 0.16 -4.58
C ILE A 339 -24.75 -1.30 -4.83
N SER A 340 -23.55 -1.68 -4.40
CA SER A 340 -23.07 -3.05 -4.37
C SER A 340 -22.50 -3.39 -3.00
N ALA A 341 -22.93 -4.50 -2.42
CA ALA A 341 -22.40 -5.06 -1.19
C ALA A 341 -22.17 -6.56 -1.36
N ASN A 342 -20.99 -7.04 -0.94
CA ASN A 342 -20.55 -8.44 -1.06
C ASN A 342 -20.76 -9.04 -2.46
N GLY A 343 -20.47 -8.25 -3.51
CA GLY A 343 -20.56 -8.68 -4.90
C GLY A 343 -21.98 -8.65 -5.50
N LEU A 344 -22.99 -8.31 -4.71
CA LEU A 344 -24.38 -8.20 -5.17
C LEU A 344 -24.75 -6.74 -5.39
N SER A 345 -25.32 -6.43 -6.56
CA SER A 345 -25.89 -5.12 -6.85
C SER A 345 -27.33 -5.03 -6.33
N SER A 346 -27.72 -3.84 -5.89
CA SER A 346 -29.11 -3.55 -5.55
C SER A 346 -29.48 -2.12 -5.95
N SER A 347 -30.73 -1.87 -6.27
CA SER A 347 -31.24 -0.53 -6.60
C SER A 347 -32.48 -0.19 -5.77
N ARG A 348 -32.54 1.04 -5.27
CA ARG A 348 -33.78 1.62 -4.72
C ARG A 348 -34.68 2.10 -5.88
N VAL A 349 -35.92 1.64 -5.93
CA VAL A 349 -36.90 1.97 -6.98
C VAL A 349 -38.20 2.45 -6.33
N GLY A 350 -38.82 3.49 -6.89
CA GLY A 350 -40.08 4.04 -6.40
C GLY A 350 -41.19 3.00 -6.31
N THR A 351 -41.97 3.01 -5.24
CA THR A 351 -43.04 2.03 -5.00
C THR A 351 -44.22 2.61 -4.21
N ILE A 352 -45.26 1.81 -3.97
CA ILE A 352 -46.42 2.14 -3.12
C ILE A 352 -46.34 1.30 -1.84
N ILE A 353 -46.41 1.94 -0.67
CA ILE A 353 -46.15 1.30 0.64
C ILE A 353 -47.03 0.06 0.84
N ASP A 354 -48.36 0.24 0.91
CA ASP A 354 -49.29 -0.85 1.25
C ASP A 354 -49.18 -2.04 0.28
N ALA A 355 -49.08 -1.78 -1.03
CA ALA A 355 -48.95 -2.83 -2.04
C ALA A 355 -47.65 -3.64 -1.89
N THR A 356 -46.55 -2.97 -1.51
CA THR A 356 -45.24 -3.60 -1.34
C THR A 356 -45.17 -4.42 -0.06
N LEU A 357 -45.66 -3.85 1.06
CA LEU A 357 -45.74 -4.58 2.33
C LEU A 357 -46.67 -5.80 2.23
N ASN A 358 -47.78 -5.68 1.48
CA ASN A 358 -48.69 -6.79 1.22
C ASN A 358 -48.07 -7.91 0.36
N SER A 359 -47.06 -7.62 -0.47
CA SER A 359 -46.30 -8.66 -1.19
C SER A 359 -45.19 -9.31 -0.34
N GLY A 360 -45.06 -8.89 0.93
CA GLY A 360 -44.02 -9.36 1.85
C GLY A 360 -42.68 -8.65 1.69
N ASP A 361 -42.60 -7.62 0.84
CA ASP A 361 -41.38 -6.86 0.63
C ASP A 361 -41.33 -5.64 1.56
N PRO A 362 -40.20 -5.37 2.23
CA PRO A 362 -40.03 -4.17 3.02
C PRO A 362 -39.86 -2.92 2.16
N VAL A 363 -40.13 -1.76 2.77
CA VAL A 363 -40.06 -0.45 2.10
C VAL A 363 -39.10 0.46 2.85
N VAL A 364 -38.12 1.01 2.15
CA VAL A 364 -37.25 2.07 2.68
C VAL A 364 -37.97 3.40 2.46
N VAL A 365 -38.21 4.14 3.54
CA VAL A 365 -38.87 5.45 3.46
C VAL A 365 -37.99 6.55 4.04
N GLY A 366 -37.98 7.69 3.35
CA GLY A 366 -37.42 8.94 3.86
C GLY A 366 -38.51 9.77 4.54
N VAL A 367 -38.25 10.25 5.75
CA VAL A 367 -39.17 11.08 6.55
C VAL A 367 -38.59 12.45 6.88
N HIS A 368 -39.43 13.48 6.89
CA HIS A 368 -39.11 14.79 7.48
C HIS A 368 -39.41 14.75 8.98
N ALA A 369 -38.37 14.75 9.81
CA ALA A 369 -38.53 14.60 11.26
C ALA A 369 -37.55 15.48 12.02
N TYR A 370 -38.03 16.06 13.12
CA TYR A 370 -37.22 16.85 14.06
C TYR A 370 -36.31 17.91 13.39
N GLY A 371 -36.84 18.65 12.40
CA GLY A 371 -36.11 19.70 11.67
C GLY A 371 -35.08 19.18 10.65
N GLY A 372 -34.98 17.86 10.50
CA GLY A 372 -34.09 17.18 9.57
C GLY A 372 -34.83 16.15 8.72
N THR A 373 -34.06 15.21 8.20
CA THR A 373 -34.56 14.05 7.46
C THR A 373 -33.97 12.78 8.04
N HIS A 374 -34.66 11.67 7.88
CA HIS A 374 -34.22 10.35 8.36
C HIS A 374 -34.72 9.26 7.43
N PHE A 375 -34.01 8.14 7.36
CA PHE A 375 -34.46 6.95 6.65
C PHE A 375 -34.73 5.81 7.61
N VAL A 376 -35.86 5.15 7.40
CA VAL A 376 -36.30 3.98 8.17
C VAL A 376 -36.78 2.87 7.23
N VAL A 377 -36.87 1.65 7.75
CA VAL A 377 -37.41 0.50 7.01
C VAL A 377 -38.80 0.15 7.54
N LEU A 378 -39.84 0.32 6.72
CA LEU A 378 -41.16 -0.23 7.02
C LEU A 378 -41.16 -1.71 6.69
N LYS A 379 -41.59 -2.52 7.66
CA LYS A 379 -41.49 -3.98 7.63
C LYS A 379 -42.82 -4.65 7.30
N SER A 380 -43.90 -4.12 7.86
CA SER A 380 -45.24 -4.68 7.74
C SER A 380 -46.28 -3.64 8.16
N GLY A 381 -47.55 -3.95 7.95
CA GLY A 381 -48.68 -3.09 8.29
C GLY A 381 -49.40 -2.56 7.06
N SER A 382 -50.41 -1.73 7.28
CA SER A 382 -51.27 -1.22 6.19
C SER A 382 -52.00 0.05 6.61
N GLY A 383 -52.32 0.91 5.64
CA GLY A 383 -53.24 2.04 5.89
C GLY A 383 -52.70 3.06 6.88
N GLY A 384 -51.37 3.21 6.94
CA GLY A 384 -50.68 4.11 7.87
C GLY A 384 -50.26 3.48 9.20
N ASP A 385 -50.84 2.35 9.61
CA ASP A 385 -50.40 1.60 10.80
C ASP A 385 -49.28 0.64 10.42
N TYR A 386 -48.04 1.15 10.44
CA TYR A 386 -46.84 0.42 10.03
C TYR A 386 -45.95 0.06 11.22
N VAL A 387 -45.33 -1.10 11.13
CA VAL A 387 -44.21 -1.51 11.98
C VAL A 387 -42.91 -1.24 11.23
N MET A 388 -41.93 -0.63 11.90
CA MET A 388 -40.66 -0.23 11.30
C MET A 388 -39.43 -0.74 12.07
N HIS A 389 -38.31 -0.79 11.36
CA HIS A 389 -36.98 -0.73 11.92
C HIS A 389 -36.43 0.68 11.74
N ASP A 390 -36.20 1.38 12.86
CA ASP A 390 -35.56 2.69 12.90
C ASP A 390 -34.08 2.53 13.24
N PRO A 391 -33.16 2.93 12.35
CA PRO A 391 -31.73 2.75 12.59
C PRO A 391 -31.15 3.71 13.63
N PHE A 392 -31.88 4.71 14.13
CA PHE A 392 -31.35 5.69 15.09
C PHE A 392 -31.84 5.47 16.53
N LEU A 393 -33.11 5.11 16.71
CA LEU A 393 -33.70 4.93 18.03
C LEU A 393 -33.02 3.78 18.81
N PRO A 394 -32.68 3.96 20.10
CA PRO A 394 -32.23 2.85 20.94
C PRO A 394 -33.27 1.73 20.95
N ASN A 395 -32.87 0.50 20.62
CA ASN A 395 -33.76 -0.65 20.41
C ASN A 395 -34.91 -0.32 19.44
N GLY A 396 -34.63 0.39 18.35
CA GLY A 396 -35.60 0.80 17.32
C GLY A 396 -36.10 -0.34 16.44
N ASN A 397 -36.01 -1.60 16.88
CA ASN A 397 -36.51 -2.75 16.16
C ASN A 397 -38.00 -2.98 16.44
N ASN A 398 -38.80 -3.21 15.40
CA ASN A 398 -40.22 -3.55 15.51
C ASN A 398 -41.07 -2.48 16.23
N VAL A 399 -40.70 -1.20 16.10
CA VAL A 399 -41.43 -0.09 16.71
C VAL A 399 -42.55 0.38 15.77
N LYS A 400 -43.62 0.97 16.32
CA LYS A 400 -44.70 1.52 15.50
C LYS A 400 -44.25 2.83 14.87
N PHE A 401 -44.51 2.98 13.58
CA PHE A 401 -44.15 4.19 12.83
C PHE A 401 -44.85 5.43 13.40
N GLN A 402 -46.16 5.33 13.68
CA GLN A 402 -46.98 6.45 14.16
C GLN A 402 -46.62 6.96 15.56
N ASP A 403 -45.91 6.17 16.36
CA ASP A 403 -45.45 6.59 17.68
C ASP A 403 -44.31 7.63 17.58
N HIS A 404 -43.65 7.72 16.41
CA HIS A 404 -42.48 8.57 16.19
C HIS A 404 -42.63 9.53 15.00
N TYR A 405 -43.36 9.13 13.96
CA TYR A 405 -43.46 9.85 12.69
C TYR A 405 -44.89 9.87 12.15
N SER A 406 -45.25 10.95 11.43
CA SER A 406 -46.52 11.03 10.70
C SER A 406 -46.38 10.48 9.29
N VAL A 407 -47.40 9.79 8.77
CA VAL A 407 -47.41 9.32 7.36
C VAL A 407 -47.24 10.48 6.39
N GLY A 408 -47.76 11.66 6.73
CA GLY A 408 -47.59 12.88 5.93
C GLY A 408 -46.16 13.44 5.91
N SER A 409 -45.25 12.92 6.75
CA SER A 409 -43.84 13.30 6.75
C SER A 409 -43.00 12.52 5.74
N ILE A 410 -43.55 11.46 5.14
CA ILE A 410 -42.84 10.63 4.16
C ILE A 410 -42.66 11.42 2.86
N PHE A 411 -41.40 11.58 2.43
CA PHE A 411 -41.04 12.28 1.20
C PHE A 411 -40.42 11.37 0.13
N GLU A 412 -39.98 10.17 0.52
CA GLU A 412 -39.37 9.20 -0.38
C GLU A 412 -39.84 7.79 0.00
N ILE A 413 -40.20 6.98 -1.00
CA ILE A 413 -40.77 5.64 -0.83
C ILE A 413 -40.11 4.70 -1.83
N ASN A 414 -39.30 3.76 -1.37
CA ASN A 414 -38.55 2.87 -2.24
C ASN A 414 -38.66 1.40 -1.83
N LYS A 415 -38.80 0.53 -2.83
CA LYS A 415 -38.47 -0.90 -2.73
C LYS A 415 -37.01 -1.08 -3.14
N VAL A 416 -36.30 -2.02 -2.52
CA VAL A 416 -34.98 -2.45 -2.99
C VAL A 416 -35.15 -3.66 -3.92
N VAL A 417 -34.51 -3.61 -5.08
CA VAL A 417 -34.44 -4.72 -6.04
C VAL A 417 -32.99 -5.15 -6.22
N PHE A 418 -32.76 -6.46 -6.32
CA PHE A 418 -31.44 -7.07 -6.49
C PHE A 418 -31.20 -7.50 -7.94
#